data_AF-A0A639YNQ5-F1
#
_entry.id   AF-A0A639YNQ5-F1
#
_cell.length_a   1.000
_cell.length_b   1.000
_cell.length_c   1.000
_cell.angle_alpha   90.00
_cell.angle_beta   90.00
_cell.angle_gamma   90.00
#
_symmetry.space_group_name_H-M   'P 1'
#
loop_
_entity.id
_entity.type
_entity.pdbx_description
1 polymer ?
#
loop_
_entity_poly.entity_id
_entity_poly.type
_entity_poly.pdbx_seq_one_letter_code
_entity_poly.pdbx_strand_id
1 'polypeptide(L)' 'MKVRAATGLQVPYENLPRRYIKQTPVNVPDTIYYRRLLAAGDLVTVKATRNKEAVTHD' A
#
# COMPACT_ATOMS: atom_id res chain seq x y z
N MET A 1 -0.48 -6.14 -5.33
CA MET A 1 -0.62 -4.68 -5.21
C MET A 1 0.26 -4.16 -4.06
N LYS A 2 0.97 -3.04 -4.26
CA LYS A 2 1.84 -2.45 -3.22
C LYS A 2 1.11 -1.35 -2.45
N VAL A 3 0.95 -1.50 -1.13
CA VAL A 3 0.17 -0.61 -0.27
C VAL A 3 0.88 -0.33 1.04
N ARG A 4 0.44 0.72 1.74
CA ARG A 4 0.72 0.96 3.17
C ARG A 4 -0.53 1.45 3.87
N ALA A 5 -0.59 1.31 5.19
CA ALA A 5 -1.64 1.93 5.98
C ALA A 5 -1.49 3.46 5.99
N ALA A 6 -2.61 4.17 6.11
CA ALA A 6 -2.60 5.60 6.37
C ALA A 6 -1.86 5.92 7.68
N THR A 7 -1.41 7.16 7.82
CA THR A 7 -0.64 7.59 8.99
C THR A 7 -1.46 7.40 10.27
N GLY A 8 -0.88 6.76 11.29
CA GLY A 8 -1.54 6.49 12.57
C GLY A 8 -2.45 5.26 12.58
N LEU A 9 -2.71 4.63 11.43
CA LEU A 9 -3.53 3.42 11.35
C LEU A 9 -2.69 2.14 11.35
N GLN A 10 -3.32 1.06 11.81
CA GLN A 10 -2.85 -0.32 11.66
C GLN A 10 -4.01 -1.14 11.11
N VAL A 11 -3.82 -1.70 9.92
CA VAL A 11 -4.87 -2.40 9.17
C VAL A 11 -4.61 -3.90 9.23
N PRO A 12 -5.55 -4.75 9.68
CA PRO A 12 -5.31 -6.18 9.74
C PRO A 12 -5.13 -6.79 8.34
N TYR A 13 -4.37 -7.88 8.27
CA TYR A 13 -4.30 -8.66 7.04
C TYR A 13 -5.58 -9.49 6.86
N GLU A 14 -5.99 -9.68 5.60
CA GLU A 14 -7.07 -10.58 5.24
C GLU A 14 -6.79 -11.98 5.82
N ASN A 15 -7.76 -12.53 6.58
CA ASN A 15 -7.67 -13.82 7.27
C ASN A 15 -6.58 -13.95 8.35
N LEU A 16 -5.85 -12.88 8.67
CA LEU A 16 -4.76 -12.88 9.66
C LEU A 16 -4.95 -11.73 10.65
N PRO A 17 -5.94 -11.81 11.57
CA PRO A 17 -6.37 -10.69 12.42
C PRO A 17 -5.31 -10.21 13.43
N ARG A 18 -4.27 -11.01 13.69
CA ARG A 18 -3.16 -10.64 14.60
C ARG A 18 -1.95 -10.05 13.87
N ARG A 19 -2.00 -9.94 12.54
CA ARG A 19 -0.94 -9.35 11.72
C ARG A 19 -1.48 -8.06 11.12
N TYR A 20 -0.66 -7.02 11.09
CA TYR A 20 -1.09 -5.69 10.66
C TYR A 20 -0.17 -5.10 9.61
N ILE A 21 -0.78 -4.47 8.61
CA ILE A 21 -0.16 -3.54 7.68
C ILE A 21 -0.05 -2.20 8.41
N LYS A 22 1.18 -1.68 8.45
CA LYS A 22 1.51 -0.36 9.01
C LYS A 22 1.97 0.56 7.87
N GLN A 23 2.73 1.60 8.19
CA GLN A 23 3.18 2.60 7.23
C GLN A 23 4.30 2.09 6.30
N THR A 24 4.97 0.98 6.67
CA THR A 24 5.93 0.32 5.80
C THR A 24 5.22 -0.33 4.60
N PRO A 25 5.60 0.00 3.35
CA PRO A 25 4.98 -0.57 2.17
C PRO A 25 5.11 -2.10 2.09
N VAL A 26 4.01 -2.78 1.78
CA VAL A 26 3.94 -4.24 1.62
C VAL A 26 3.24 -4.62 0.32
N ASN A 27 3.53 -5.82 -0.17
CA ASN A 27 2.80 -6.41 -1.29
C ASN A 27 1.67 -7.29 -0.76
N VAL A 28 0.45 -7.05 -1.23
CA VAL A 28 -0.75 -7.81 -0.91
C VAL A 28 -1.45 -8.32 -2.17
N PRO A 29 -2.25 -9.40 -2.09
CA PRO A 29 -3.15 -9.82 -3.15
C PRO A 29 -4.15 -8.72 -3.54
N ASP A 30 -4.64 -8.71 -4.78
CA ASP A 30 -5.69 -7.80 -5.23
C ASP A 30 -7.09 -8.39 -4.99
N THR A 31 -7.46 -8.49 -3.72
CA THR A 31 -8.77 -9.00 -3.28
C THR A 31 -9.75 -7.86 -3.00
N ILE A 32 -11.04 -8.19 -2.92
CA ILE A 32 -12.09 -7.22 -2.57
C ILE A 32 -11.82 -6.57 -1.21
N TYR A 33 -11.26 -7.31 -0.25
CA TYR A 33 -10.91 -6.81 1.08
C TYR A 33 -9.98 -5.59 1.00
N TYR A 34 -8.83 -5.73 0.33
CA TYR A 34 -7.86 -4.63 0.21
C TYR A 34 -8.37 -3.49 -0.68
N ARG A 35 -9.16 -3.78 -1.72
CA ARG A 35 -9.78 -2.73 -2.55
C ARG A 35 -10.76 -1.86 -1.75
N ARG A 36 -11.54 -2.44 -0.84
CA ARG A 36 -12.45 -1.67 0.03
C ARG A 36 -11.69 -0.76 0.97
N LEU A 37 -10.59 -1.24 1.55
CA LEU A 37 -9.76 -0.44 2.45
C LEU A 37 -9.03 0.69 1.71
N LEU A 38 -8.66 0.49 0.45
CA LEU A 38 -8.19 1.58 -0.41
C LEU A 38 -9.28 2.62 -0.67
N ALA A 39 -10.52 2.18 -0.96
CA ALA A 39 -11.64 3.09 -1.19
C ALA A 39 -12.04 3.87 0.07
N ALA A 40 -11.88 3.27 1.25
CA ALA A 40 -12.09 3.93 2.55
C ALA A 40 -10.95 4.88 2.96
N GLY A 41 -9.78 4.78 2.32
CA GLY A 41 -8.59 5.56 2.67
C GLY A 41 -7.75 4.97 3.81
N ASP A 42 -8.12 3.81 4.35
CA ASP A 42 -7.34 3.10 5.37
C ASP A 42 -6.00 2.60 4.83
N LEU A 43 -6.00 2.17 3.56
CA LEU A 43 -4.81 1.85 2.79
C LEU A 43 -4.57 2.91 1.73
N VAL A 44 -3.29 3.10 1.38
CA VAL A 44 -2.85 3.97 0.30
C VAL A 44 -1.95 3.16 -0.64
N THR A 45 -2.21 3.24 -1.95
CA THR A 45 -1.34 2.63 -2.96
C THR A 45 0.02 3.34 -2.98
N VAL A 46 1.09 2.56 -2.94
CA VAL A 46 2.45 3.10 -3.08
C VAL A 46 2.84 2.95 -4.54
N LYS A 47 2.85 4.06 -5.29
CA LYS A 47 3.49 4.08 -6.61
C LYS A 47 4.96 3.73 -6.41
N ALA A 48 5.45 2.75 -7.16
CA ALA A 48 6.89 2.66 -7.35
C ALA A 48 7.30 3.99 -7.98
N THR A 49 8.06 4.81 -7.27
CA THR A 49 8.80 5.89 -7.91
C THR A 49 9.71 5.20 -8.91
N ARG A 50 9.31 5.17 -10.18
CA ARG A 50 10.31 5.21 -11.24
C ARG A 50 11.07 6.48 -10.94
N ASN A 51 12.31 6.36 -10.47
CA ASN A 51 13.22 7.49 -10.41
C ASN A 51 13.15 8.16 -11.79
N LYS A 52 12.55 9.34 -11.88
CA LYS A 52 12.65 10.18 -13.06
C LYS A 52 14.01 10.84 -12.98
N GLU A 53 15.06 10.09 -13.31
CA GLU A 53 16.41 10.61 -13.50
C GLU A 53 17.20 9.62 -14.38
N ALA A 54 16.98 9.76 -15.69
CA ALA A 54 17.94 9.48 -16.76
C ALA A 54 17.30 9.94 -18.09
N VAL A 55 17.02 11.23 -18.21
CA VAL A 55 17.02 11.90 -19.52
C VAL A 55 17.97 13.06 -19.38
N THR A 56 19.26 12.73 -19.49
CA THR A 56 20.34 13.68 -19.79
C THR A 56 19.95 14.43 -21.06
N HIS A 57 19.92 15.77 -20.97
CA HIS A 57 20.05 16.64 -22.13
C HIS A 57 21.44 16.41 -22.75
N ASP A 58 21.48 16.08 -24.03
CA ASP A 58 22.54 16.45 -24.97
C ASP A 58 21.87 16.75 -26.32
#